data_AF-A0A8J4D248-F1
#
_entry.id   AF-A0A8J4D248-F1
#
_cell.length_a   1.000
_cell.length_b   1.000
_cell.length_c   1.000
_cell.angle_alpha   90.00
_cell.angle_beta   90.00
_cell.angle_gamma   90.00
#
_symmetry.space_group_name_H-M   'P 1'
#
loop_
_entity.id
_entity.type
_entity.pdbx_description
1 polymer ?
#
loop_
_entity_poly.entity_id
_entity_poly.type
_entity_poly.pdbx_seq_one_letter_code
_entity_poly.pdbx_strand_id
1 'polypeptide(L)'
;MMSSGVCYPTSYRTYSCSAYGLCSWSSGGSPYGDYLDTYPGFPPSFDLSQPNPLANYKERLLVMVLDYSTCGYPAAAGLNESSTRDIFLNFDIRIRLCSNGVFGLDQDALRVLVVRPNCSASITTSCAWWTMANDANTAAKSILGDDDVFNNFTHYAYILPPGLETKCLWARGGMSLLPGKQFWLQTTMLGSVNRWEVFLHMNLHNYGLWHSWENGTEFADGSTAMGGGVACPNAAESSRLGWTTPVLNGEAINSASLLPGAVVTYTVASARISGDGSFLRVMPDWLPNYYEDPNEFFLLNTAAARNLYIEFRAAGYYPEALGEAYAPKINVYEVNAIMDNGYLHYVPPIGNWALEYSYTDRKIQIISKIPTSSRAVLSSYNLVVYGGALTGQDKVKVHLCRYITNNGECPASPQ
;
A
#
# COMPACT_ATOMS: atom_id res chain seq x y z
N MET A 1 28.31 17.64 22.09
CA MET A 1 27.14 17.20 22.88
C MET A 1 26.34 16.28 21.99
N MET A 2 26.47 14.97 22.22
CA MET A 2 25.91 13.91 21.37
C MET A 2 24.46 13.64 21.76
N SER A 3 23.56 13.56 20.78
CA SER A 3 22.18 13.13 20.97
C SER A 3 22.08 11.60 20.99
N SER A 4 21.40 11.06 21.98
CA SER A 4 21.09 9.64 22.12
C SER A 4 19.84 9.31 21.30
N GLY A 5 20.02 8.52 20.25
CA GLY A 5 18.92 7.82 19.56
C GLY A 5 18.44 6.64 20.39
N VAL A 6 17.12 6.50 20.53
CA VAL A 6 16.48 5.33 21.16
C VAL A 6 16.20 4.32 20.06
N CYS A 7 16.93 3.20 20.07
CA CYS A 7 16.62 1.98 19.33
C CYS A 7 15.60 1.16 20.12
N TYR A 8 14.51 0.72 19.48
CA TYR A 8 13.66 -0.33 20.03
C TYR A 8 14.33 -1.71 19.79
N PRO A 9 14.35 -2.61 20.77
CA PRO A 9 14.96 -3.93 20.62
C PRO A 9 14.00 -4.88 19.89
N THR A 10 14.46 -5.45 18.78
CA THR A 10 13.84 -6.63 18.15
C THR A 10 14.52 -7.90 18.68
N SER A 11 13.70 -8.83 19.17
CA SER A 11 14.01 -10.22 19.59
C SER A 11 14.62 -10.47 20.98
N TYR A 12 13.89 -11.26 21.79
CA TYR A 12 14.44 -12.01 22.92
C TYR A 12 14.95 -13.36 22.40
N ARG A 13 16.25 -13.66 22.56
CA ARG A 13 16.82 -15.00 22.40
C ARG A 13 17.62 -15.34 23.65
N THR A 14 17.40 -16.51 24.24
CA THR A 14 18.22 -17.05 25.34
C THR A 14 18.92 -18.32 24.91
N TYR A 15 20.18 -18.45 25.30
CA TYR A 15 21.03 -19.60 25.03
C TYR A 15 21.07 -20.52 26.23
N SER A 16 21.04 -21.84 26.01
CA SER A 16 21.50 -22.81 27.00
C SER A 16 22.46 -23.78 26.33
N CYS A 17 23.61 -24.02 26.96
CA CYS A 17 24.60 -24.98 26.50
C CYS A 17 24.84 -25.99 27.62
N SER A 18 24.93 -27.27 27.26
CA SER A 18 25.29 -28.33 28.20
C SER A 18 26.81 -28.36 28.45
N ALA A 19 27.22 -28.95 29.56
CA ALA A 19 28.62 -29.04 30.00
C ALA A 19 29.57 -29.79 29.04
N TYR A 20 29.07 -30.37 27.95
CA TYR A 20 29.86 -31.06 26.93
C TYR A 20 29.87 -30.37 25.56
N GLY A 21 29.54 -29.07 25.50
CA GLY A 21 29.79 -28.24 24.32
C GLY A 21 28.83 -28.43 23.15
N LEU A 22 27.72 -29.14 23.33
CA LEU A 22 26.60 -29.17 22.38
C LEU A 22 25.56 -28.13 22.80
N CYS A 23 25.39 -27.09 21.98
CA CYS A 23 24.31 -26.11 22.11
C CYS A 23 23.19 -26.54 21.15
N SER A 24 22.02 -26.89 21.69
CA SER A 24 20.84 -27.27 20.91
C SER A 24 19.80 -26.16 20.94
N TRP A 25 19.18 -25.91 19.78
CA TRP A 25 18.05 -25.00 19.64
C TRP A 25 16.79 -25.68 20.19
N SER A 26 16.13 -25.04 21.15
CA SER A 26 14.73 -25.30 21.44
C SER A 26 13.97 -24.01 21.15
N SER A 27 13.02 -24.04 20.21
CA SER A 27 11.97 -23.02 20.13
C SER A 27 11.23 -23.00 21.47
N GLY A 28 11.58 -22.03 22.32
CA GLY A 28 10.70 -21.65 23.41
C GLY A 28 9.37 -21.27 22.80
N GLY A 29 8.32 -22.02 23.15
CA GLY A 29 6.96 -21.77 22.68
C GLY A 29 6.61 -20.30 22.86
N SER A 30 6.32 -19.64 21.74
CA SER A 30 5.68 -18.34 21.76
C SER A 30 4.32 -18.50 22.45
N PRO A 31 3.93 -17.63 23.39
CA PRO A 31 2.56 -17.61 23.91
C PRO A 31 1.53 -17.24 22.81
N TYR A 32 1.97 -16.95 21.58
CA TYR A 32 1.14 -16.73 20.40
C TYR A 32 0.94 -17.98 19.52
N GLY A 33 1.49 -19.14 19.90
CA GLY A 33 1.45 -20.37 19.10
C GLY A 33 0.07 -21.03 18.99
N ASP A 34 -0.84 -20.80 19.94
CA ASP A 34 -2.14 -21.48 20.00
C ASP A 34 -3.33 -20.62 19.51
N TYR A 35 -3.08 -19.40 19.00
CA TYR A 35 -4.16 -18.45 18.64
C TYR A 35 -4.50 -18.38 17.14
N LEU A 36 -3.76 -19.11 16.29
CA LEU A 36 -4.03 -19.16 14.84
C LEU A 36 -5.05 -20.24 14.44
N ASP A 37 -5.36 -21.21 15.31
CA ASP A 37 -6.15 -22.39 14.97
C ASP A 37 -7.67 -22.30 15.26
N THR A 38 -8.17 -21.17 15.79
CA THR A 38 -9.60 -21.02 16.12
C THR A 38 -10.33 -19.88 15.41
N TYR A 39 -9.82 -19.37 14.28
CA TYR A 39 -10.60 -18.49 13.41
C TYR A 39 -11.34 -19.32 12.33
N PRO A 40 -12.66 -19.55 12.44
CA PRO A 40 -13.44 -20.09 11.34
C PRO A 40 -13.64 -18.96 10.33
N GLY A 41 -12.75 -18.87 9.36
CA GLY A 41 -12.82 -17.83 8.33
C GLY A 41 -11.49 -17.55 7.65
N PHE A 42 -10.82 -18.60 7.17
CA PHE A 42 -9.84 -18.40 6.09
C PHE A 42 -10.51 -17.61 4.96
N PRO A 43 -9.81 -16.68 4.31
CA PRO A 43 -10.38 -15.97 3.17
C PRO A 43 -10.83 -17.01 2.12
N PRO A 44 -11.87 -16.76 1.31
CA PRO A 44 -11.87 -17.38 -0.01
C PRO A 44 -10.50 -17.06 -0.59
N SER A 45 -9.74 -18.10 -0.92
CA SER A 45 -8.47 -17.96 -1.63
C SER A 45 -8.66 -16.92 -2.71
N PHE A 46 -7.95 -15.79 -2.63
CA PHE A 46 -7.91 -14.86 -3.73
C PHE A 46 -7.49 -15.68 -4.94
N ASP A 47 -8.39 -15.86 -5.90
CA ASP A 47 -8.07 -16.51 -7.16
C ASP A 47 -7.26 -15.51 -7.99
N LEU A 48 -5.97 -15.43 -7.66
CA LEU A 48 -4.98 -14.57 -8.32
C LEU A 48 -4.65 -15.07 -9.74
N SER A 49 -5.29 -16.15 -10.22
CA SER A 49 -5.20 -16.60 -11.61
C SER A 49 -6.12 -15.82 -12.56
N GLN A 50 -7.04 -15.01 -12.01
CA GLN A 50 -7.87 -14.10 -12.81
C GLN A 50 -7.11 -12.81 -13.13
N PRO A 51 -7.00 -12.40 -14.41
CA PRO A 51 -6.48 -11.09 -14.76
C PRO A 51 -7.47 -10.04 -14.23
N ASN A 52 -7.08 -9.39 -13.14
CA ASN A 52 -7.85 -8.40 -12.38
C ASN A 52 -8.89 -8.97 -11.38
N PRO A 53 -8.46 -9.53 -10.23
CA PRO A 53 -9.36 -10.05 -9.20
C PRO A 53 -10.22 -8.97 -8.51
N LEU A 54 -10.02 -7.68 -8.84
CA LEU A 54 -10.73 -6.54 -8.25
C LEU A 54 -11.58 -5.75 -9.25
N ALA A 55 -11.75 -6.21 -10.50
CA ALA A 55 -12.66 -5.53 -11.43
C ALA A 55 -14.11 -5.52 -10.87
N ASN A 56 -14.55 -4.36 -10.38
CA ASN A 56 -15.84 -4.11 -9.73
C ASN A 56 -15.98 -4.72 -8.32
N TYR A 57 -14.88 -4.86 -7.57
CA TYR A 57 -14.98 -5.29 -6.17
C TYR A 57 -15.66 -4.21 -5.32
N LYS A 58 -16.63 -4.64 -4.50
CA LYS A 58 -17.33 -3.78 -3.53
C LYS A 58 -17.07 -4.27 -2.11
N GLU A 59 -16.44 -3.42 -1.31
CA GLU A 59 -16.15 -3.69 0.10
C GLU A 59 -17.41 -3.55 0.96
N ARG A 60 -17.81 -4.61 1.67
CA ARG A 60 -18.91 -4.57 2.63
C ARG A 60 -18.37 -4.16 4.00
N LEU A 61 -18.42 -2.87 4.31
CA LEU A 61 -17.77 -2.29 5.49
C LEU A 61 -18.72 -2.14 6.69
N LEU A 62 -18.30 -2.62 7.86
CA LEU A 62 -18.91 -2.30 9.15
C LEU A 62 -18.06 -1.27 9.91
N VAL A 63 -18.63 -0.09 10.18
CA VAL A 63 -17.99 0.97 10.96
C VAL A 63 -18.54 0.95 12.38
N MET A 64 -17.66 0.84 13.38
CA MET A 64 -18.02 0.84 14.79
C MET A 64 -17.44 2.08 15.48
N VAL A 65 -18.32 3.01 15.84
CA VAL A 65 -18.00 4.17 16.69
C VAL A 65 -17.98 3.70 18.13
N LEU A 66 -16.80 3.74 18.76
CA LEU A 66 -16.61 3.24 20.11
C LEU A 66 -17.02 4.30 21.13
N ASP A 67 -17.95 3.95 22.01
CA ASP A 67 -18.41 4.76 23.13
C ASP A 67 -18.00 4.09 24.45
N TYR A 68 -16.93 4.61 25.06
CA TYR A 68 -16.45 4.21 26.38
C TYR A 68 -16.84 5.24 27.46
N SER A 69 -18.03 5.84 27.34
CA SER A 69 -18.55 6.82 28.31
C SER A 69 -18.55 6.32 29.75
N THR A 70 -18.67 5.01 29.97
CA THR A 70 -18.60 4.36 31.29
C THR A 70 -17.28 4.60 32.03
N CYS A 71 -16.20 4.94 31.31
CA CYS A 71 -14.90 5.29 31.89
C CYS A 71 -14.39 6.67 31.43
N GLY A 72 -15.30 7.55 31.00
CA GLY A 72 -14.99 8.95 30.70
C GLY A 72 -14.50 9.23 29.28
N TYR A 73 -14.60 8.27 28.35
CA TYR A 73 -14.26 8.46 26.93
C TYR A 73 -15.50 8.24 26.04
N PRO A 74 -16.49 9.15 26.07
CA PRO A 74 -17.69 9.04 25.25
C PRO A 74 -17.33 9.14 23.76
N ALA A 75 -18.17 8.57 22.89
CA ALA A 75 -18.05 8.82 21.44
C ALA A 75 -18.03 10.33 21.14
N ALA A 76 -17.31 10.72 20.08
CA ALA A 76 -17.16 12.14 19.73
C ALA A 76 -18.53 12.81 19.50
N ALA A 77 -18.72 13.99 20.08
CA ALA A 77 -19.93 14.77 19.87
C ALA A 77 -20.13 15.05 18.37
N GLY A 78 -21.28 14.65 17.84
CA GLY A 78 -21.60 14.81 16.41
C GLY A 78 -21.23 13.62 15.53
N LEU A 79 -20.52 12.60 16.02
CA LEU A 79 -20.35 11.32 15.34
C LEU A 79 -21.40 10.31 15.82
N ASN A 80 -22.51 10.28 15.10
CA ASN A 80 -23.54 9.25 15.19
C ASN A 80 -23.54 8.39 13.93
N GLU A 81 -24.45 7.41 13.84
CA GLU A 81 -24.50 6.49 12.70
C GLU A 81 -24.68 7.20 11.35
N SER A 82 -25.58 8.19 11.27
CA SER A 82 -25.86 8.94 10.04
C SER A 82 -24.68 9.79 9.60
N SER A 83 -24.17 10.64 10.48
CA SER A 83 -23.03 11.54 10.18
C SER A 83 -21.76 10.77 9.82
N THR A 84 -21.49 9.66 10.53
CA THR A 84 -20.37 8.78 10.23
C THR A 84 -20.57 8.08 8.88
N ARG A 85 -21.80 7.63 8.58
CA ARG A 85 -22.11 7.07 7.26
C ARG A 85 -21.83 8.07 6.15
N ASP A 86 -22.24 9.32 6.31
CA ASP A 86 -22.02 10.38 5.33
C ASP A 86 -20.52 10.62 5.07
N ILE A 87 -19.69 10.56 6.11
CA ILE A 87 -18.23 10.64 6.01
C ILE A 87 -17.69 9.51 5.12
N PHE A 88 -18.06 8.25 5.40
CA PHE A 88 -17.55 7.11 4.63
C PHE A 88 -18.08 7.06 3.21
N LEU A 89 -19.31 7.51 2.96
CA LEU A 89 -19.84 7.68 1.60
C LEU A 89 -19.06 8.78 0.83
N ASN A 90 -18.64 9.85 1.51
CA ASN A 90 -17.76 10.84 0.89
C ASN A 90 -16.40 10.24 0.54
N PHE A 91 -15.86 9.38 1.41
CA PHE A 91 -14.61 8.67 1.14
C PHE A 91 -14.74 7.68 -0.03
N ASP A 92 -15.86 6.98 -0.16
CA ASP A 92 -16.12 6.08 -1.29
C ASP A 92 -16.01 6.81 -2.64
N ILE A 93 -16.51 8.05 -2.73
CA ILE A 93 -16.34 8.88 -3.94
C ILE A 93 -14.85 9.04 -4.27
N ARG A 94 -14.00 9.28 -3.27
CA ARG A 94 -12.55 9.46 -3.46
C ARG A 94 -11.86 8.16 -3.85
N ILE A 95 -12.23 7.05 -3.21
CA ILE A 95 -11.74 5.72 -3.57
C ILE A 95 -12.04 5.41 -5.03
N ARG A 96 -13.29 5.57 -5.45
CA ARG A 96 -13.72 5.30 -6.83
C ARG A 96 -12.98 6.17 -7.85
N LEU A 97 -12.68 7.42 -7.51
CA LEU A 97 -11.86 8.28 -8.36
C LEU A 97 -10.43 7.73 -8.47
N CYS A 98 -9.81 7.29 -7.37
CA CYS A 98 -8.47 6.71 -7.40
C CYS A 98 -8.39 5.36 -8.11
N SER A 99 -9.45 4.56 -8.04
CA SER A 99 -9.52 3.25 -8.66
C SER A 99 -10.17 3.25 -10.04
N ASN A 100 -10.49 4.42 -10.62
CA ASN A 100 -11.26 4.51 -11.87
C ASN A 100 -12.56 3.67 -11.87
N GLY A 101 -13.23 3.62 -10.71
CA GLY A 101 -14.49 2.91 -10.50
C GLY A 101 -14.38 1.40 -10.26
N VAL A 102 -13.20 0.77 -10.41
CA VAL A 102 -13.08 -0.68 -10.25
C VAL A 102 -13.22 -1.14 -8.79
N PHE A 103 -12.96 -0.26 -7.83
CA PHE A 103 -13.03 -0.54 -6.41
C PHE A 103 -13.84 0.54 -5.67
N GLY A 104 -14.49 0.14 -4.58
CA GLY A 104 -15.26 1.04 -3.72
C GLY A 104 -16.00 0.29 -2.64
N LEU A 105 -16.78 1.02 -1.85
CA LEU A 105 -17.66 0.45 -0.84
C LEU A 105 -18.94 -0.09 -1.49
N ASP A 106 -19.48 -1.17 -0.95
CA ASP A 106 -20.87 -1.52 -1.15
C ASP A 106 -21.71 -0.56 -0.30
N GLN A 107 -22.26 0.47 -0.94
CA GLN A 107 -23.02 1.50 -0.23
C GLN A 107 -24.28 0.92 0.43
N ASP A 108 -24.90 -0.12 -0.14
CA ASP A 108 -26.11 -0.74 0.41
C ASP A 108 -25.78 -1.63 1.62
N ALA A 109 -24.62 -2.29 1.59
CA ALA A 109 -24.12 -3.10 2.70
C ALA A 109 -23.34 -2.29 3.75
N LEU A 110 -22.90 -1.06 3.47
CA LEU A 110 -22.24 -0.20 4.45
C LEU A 110 -23.14 -0.03 5.68
N ARG A 111 -22.61 -0.34 6.86
CA ARG A 111 -23.30 -0.17 8.14
C ARG A 111 -22.42 0.58 9.12
N VAL A 112 -23.06 1.42 9.93
CA VAL A 112 -22.42 2.13 11.02
C VAL A 112 -23.19 1.85 12.30
N LEU A 113 -22.46 1.55 13.36
CA LEU A 113 -23.01 1.37 14.70
C LEU A 113 -22.28 2.25 15.69
N VAL A 114 -23.01 2.82 16.65
CA VAL A 114 -22.40 3.27 17.91
C VAL A 114 -22.47 2.12 18.90
N VAL A 115 -21.32 1.56 19.25
CA VAL A 115 -21.22 0.45 20.18
C VAL A 115 -20.73 0.93 21.53
N ARG A 116 -21.21 0.30 22.61
CA ARG A 116 -20.83 0.60 24.01
C ARG A 116 -20.16 -0.61 24.65
N PRO A 117 -18.88 -0.88 24.34
CA PRO A 117 -18.18 -2.01 24.90
C PRO A 117 -17.79 -1.75 26.35
N ASN A 118 -17.44 -2.81 27.07
CA ASN A 118 -16.91 -2.67 28.42
C ASN A 118 -15.57 -1.93 28.39
N CYS A 119 -15.40 -0.97 29.30
CA CYS A 119 -14.13 -0.26 29.42
C CYS A 119 -13.23 -0.97 30.44
N SER A 120 -12.03 -1.36 30.01
CA SER A 120 -11.04 -2.04 30.85
C SER A 120 -9.71 -1.27 30.90
N ALA A 121 -8.82 -1.68 31.81
CA ALA A 121 -7.45 -1.14 31.87
C ALA A 121 -6.67 -1.40 30.57
N SER A 122 -6.99 -2.48 29.83
CA SER A 122 -6.40 -2.76 28.51
C SER A 122 -6.74 -1.66 27.50
N ILE A 123 -7.92 -1.05 27.60
CA ILE A 123 -8.36 0.07 26.75
C ILE A 123 -7.69 1.37 27.18
N THR A 124 -7.82 1.74 28.46
CA THR A 124 -7.48 3.10 28.93
C THR A 124 -6.02 3.29 29.33
N THR A 125 -5.33 2.20 29.66
CA THR A 125 -3.93 2.22 30.10
C THR A 125 -2.99 1.60 29.07
N SER A 126 -3.31 0.40 28.61
CA SER A 126 -2.43 -0.32 27.66
C SER A 126 -2.67 0.07 26.20
N CYS A 127 -3.82 0.70 25.91
CA CYS A 127 -4.31 0.96 24.56
C CYS A 127 -4.16 -0.27 23.63
N ALA A 128 -4.74 -1.38 24.05
CA ALA A 128 -4.71 -2.64 23.33
C ALA A 128 -5.72 -2.62 22.16
N TRP A 129 -5.24 -2.38 20.94
CA TRP A 129 -6.04 -2.36 19.70
C TRP A 129 -6.89 -3.64 19.52
N TRP A 130 -6.32 -4.80 19.87
CA TRP A 130 -6.99 -6.10 19.74
C TRP A 130 -8.16 -6.23 20.70
N THR A 131 -8.02 -5.73 21.94
CA THR A 131 -9.10 -5.74 22.94
C THR A 131 -10.22 -4.81 22.48
N MET A 132 -9.86 -3.61 21.98
CA MET A 132 -10.83 -2.67 21.42
C MET A 132 -11.65 -3.30 20.30
N ALA A 133 -11.01 -3.98 19.35
CA ALA A 133 -11.72 -4.64 18.25
C ALA A 133 -12.59 -5.81 18.72
N ASN A 134 -12.09 -6.67 19.61
CA ASN A 134 -12.87 -7.80 20.12
C ASN A 134 -14.09 -7.35 20.93
N ASP A 135 -13.92 -6.36 21.79
CA ASP A 135 -15.01 -5.81 22.60
C ASP A 135 -16.04 -5.10 21.70
N ALA A 136 -15.58 -4.35 20.71
CA ALA A 136 -16.44 -3.71 19.71
C ALA A 136 -17.22 -4.72 18.87
N ASN A 137 -16.57 -5.79 18.40
CA ASN A 137 -17.22 -6.87 17.67
C ASN A 137 -18.28 -7.56 18.54
N THR A 138 -17.98 -7.78 19.82
CA THR A 138 -18.92 -8.38 20.78
C THR A 138 -20.15 -7.47 21.00
N ALA A 139 -19.93 -6.17 21.16
CA ALA A 139 -21.01 -5.20 21.27
C ALA A 139 -21.83 -5.10 19.96
N ALA A 140 -21.18 -5.13 18.78
CA ALA A 140 -21.87 -5.13 17.49
C ALA A 140 -22.75 -6.37 17.30
N LYS A 141 -22.28 -7.55 17.71
CA LYS A 141 -23.08 -8.79 17.69
C LYS A 141 -24.33 -8.69 18.54
N SER A 142 -24.25 -8.03 19.70
CA SER A 142 -25.44 -7.84 20.54
C SER A 142 -26.52 -6.98 19.88
N ILE A 143 -26.15 -6.18 18.86
CA ILE A 143 -27.06 -5.31 18.11
C ILE A 143 -27.55 -6.00 16.83
N LEU A 144 -26.65 -6.59 16.05
CA LEU A 144 -26.95 -7.15 14.73
C LEU A 144 -27.29 -8.65 14.75
N GLY A 145 -26.94 -9.36 15.82
CA GLY A 145 -26.92 -10.82 15.85
C GLY A 145 -25.56 -11.40 15.42
N ASP A 146 -25.28 -12.61 15.87
CA ASP A 146 -23.98 -13.28 15.65
C ASP A 146 -23.68 -13.54 14.17
N ASP A 147 -24.69 -13.95 13.40
CA ASP A 147 -24.54 -14.32 11.99
C ASP A 147 -24.30 -13.10 11.09
N ASP A 148 -24.86 -11.94 11.45
CA ASP A 148 -24.82 -10.75 10.60
C ASP A 148 -23.45 -10.06 10.64
N VAL A 149 -22.73 -10.07 11.77
CA VAL A 149 -21.46 -9.34 11.90
C VAL A 149 -20.32 -10.00 11.09
N PHE A 150 -20.29 -11.32 10.97
CA PHE A 150 -19.17 -12.02 10.34
C PHE A 150 -19.43 -12.54 8.93
N ASN A 151 -20.70 -12.76 8.56
CA ASN A 151 -21.01 -13.26 7.22
C ASN A 151 -21.32 -12.12 6.22
N ASN A 152 -21.87 -11.01 6.70
CA ASN A 152 -22.34 -9.92 5.83
C ASN A 152 -21.31 -8.83 5.57
N PHE A 153 -20.21 -8.78 6.32
CA PHE A 153 -19.16 -7.77 6.16
C PHE A 153 -17.85 -8.39 5.74
N THR A 154 -17.08 -7.69 4.91
CA THR A 154 -15.73 -8.08 4.52
C THR A 154 -14.66 -7.33 5.29
N HIS A 155 -14.96 -6.12 5.78
CA HIS A 155 -14.02 -5.24 6.47
C HIS A 155 -14.67 -4.51 7.65
N TYR A 156 -13.83 -4.06 8.59
CA TYR A 156 -14.22 -3.46 9.85
C TYR A 156 -13.39 -2.21 10.15
N ALA A 157 -14.08 -1.10 10.43
CA ALA A 157 -13.47 0.14 10.88
C ALA A 157 -13.83 0.41 12.33
N TYR A 158 -12.85 0.72 13.17
CA TYR A 158 -13.08 1.09 14.57
C TYR A 158 -12.72 2.56 14.78
N ILE A 159 -13.68 3.36 15.21
CA ILE A 159 -13.48 4.80 15.46
C ILE A 159 -13.33 5.00 16.96
N LEU A 160 -12.12 5.32 17.41
CA LEU A 160 -11.81 5.56 18.82
C LEU A 160 -12.38 6.93 19.28
N PRO A 161 -12.86 7.03 20.53
CA PRO A 161 -13.36 8.28 21.10
C PRO A 161 -12.25 9.29 21.42
N PRO A 162 -12.60 10.59 21.54
CA PRO A 162 -11.67 11.63 21.91
C PRO A 162 -11.12 11.41 23.33
N GLY A 163 -9.92 11.93 23.58
CA GLY A 163 -9.16 11.74 24.80
C GLY A 163 -8.23 10.51 24.76
N LEU A 164 -8.58 9.47 24.01
CA LEU A 164 -7.72 8.29 23.87
C LEU A 164 -6.47 8.55 23.03
N GLU A 165 -6.41 9.60 22.21
CA GLU A 165 -5.24 9.94 21.39
C GLU A 165 -3.97 10.27 22.17
N THR A 166 -4.11 10.56 23.46
CA THR A 166 -2.96 10.77 24.38
C THR A 166 -2.40 9.45 24.90
N LYS A 167 -3.20 8.37 24.87
CA LYS A 167 -2.84 7.01 25.32
C LYS A 167 -2.48 6.12 24.14
N CYS A 168 -3.26 6.24 23.07
CA CYS A 168 -3.22 5.47 21.85
C CYS A 168 -2.43 6.22 20.78
N LEU A 169 -1.12 6.37 20.99
CA LEU A 169 -0.26 7.10 20.06
C LEU A 169 -0.24 6.47 18.67
N TRP A 170 -0.36 5.14 18.60
CA TRP A 170 -0.47 4.39 17.34
C TRP A 170 -1.73 4.76 16.53
N ALA A 171 -2.80 5.22 17.17
CA ALA A 171 -4.06 5.54 16.49
C ALA A 171 -4.08 6.93 15.86
N ARG A 172 -3.13 7.82 16.20
CA ARG A 172 -3.14 9.23 15.75
C ARG A 172 -3.12 9.36 14.23
N GLY A 173 -2.33 8.53 13.57
CA GLY A 173 -2.25 8.45 12.11
C GLY A 173 -3.21 7.41 11.50
N GLY A 174 -4.02 6.75 12.32
CA GLY A 174 -4.68 5.49 11.98
C GLY A 174 -3.76 4.28 12.20
N MET A 175 -4.37 3.10 12.30
CA MET A 175 -3.67 1.80 12.31
C MET A 175 -4.46 0.82 11.46
N SER A 176 -3.78 -0.12 10.82
CA SER A 176 -4.43 -1.18 10.05
C SER A 176 -3.68 -2.49 10.22
N LEU A 177 -4.38 -3.60 9.96
CA LEU A 177 -3.76 -4.90 9.81
C LEU A 177 -3.27 -5.08 8.36
N LEU A 178 -2.10 -5.69 8.21
CA LEU A 178 -1.39 -5.75 6.93
C LEU A 178 -0.91 -7.17 6.59
N PRO A 179 -1.47 -7.80 5.54
CA PRO A 179 -2.85 -7.62 5.08
C PRO A 179 -3.87 -7.98 6.17
N GLY A 180 -5.14 -7.64 5.97
CA GLY A 180 -6.14 -7.82 7.00
C GLY A 180 -7.54 -7.42 6.57
N LYS A 181 -8.38 -7.15 7.56
CA LYS A 181 -9.77 -6.68 7.38
C LYS A 181 -10.14 -5.56 8.34
N GLN A 182 -9.18 -5.08 9.12
CA GLN A 182 -9.45 -4.26 10.30
C GLN A 182 -8.55 -3.05 10.31
N PHE A 183 -9.14 -1.90 10.57
CA PHE A 183 -8.40 -0.67 10.78
C PHE A 183 -9.07 0.22 11.82
N TRP A 184 -8.27 1.07 12.44
CA TRP A 184 -8.66 1.97 13.51
C TRP A 184 -8.42 3.42 13.08
N LEU A 185 -9.42 4.26 13.30
CA LEU A 185 -9.39 5.70 13.09
C LEU A 185 -9.58 6.40 14.44
N GLN A 186 -9.08 7.63 14.53
CA GLN A 186 -9.09 8.41 15.76
C GLN A 186 -9.86 9.71 15.56
N THR A 187 -10.66 10.06 16.58
CA THR A 187 -11.45 11.29 16.62
C THR A 187 -10.66 12.40 17.32
N THR A 188 -9.71 13.01 16.62
CA THR A 188 -9.01 14.23 17.09
C THR A 188 -9.41 15.46 16.28
N MET A 189 -9.04 16.66 16.74
CA MET A 189 -9.18 17.90 15.94
C MET A 189 -8.45 17.84 14.59
N LEU A 190 -7.41 17.03 14.47
CA LEU A 190 -6.70 16.71 13.22
C LEU A 190 -6.87 15.23 12.85
N GLY A 191 -7.97 14.62 13.32
CA GLY A 191 -8.12 13.18 13.44
C GLY A 191 -8.26 12.45 12.12
N SER A 192 -7.84 11.19 12.11
CA SER A 192 -7.88 10.33 10.93
C SER A 192 -9.30 10.02 10.45
N VAL A 193 -10.33 10.15 11.31
CA VAL A 193 -11.72 9.88 10.92
C VAL A 193 -12.27 10.82 9.83
N ASN A 194 -11.78 12.06 9.74
CA ASN A 194 -12.26 13.06 8.77
C ASN A 194 -11.30 13.24 7.58
N ARG A 195 -10.27 12.38 7.49
CA ARG A 195 -9.20 12.48 6.49
C ARG A 195 -9.31 11.32 5.51
N TRP A 196 -9.85 11.59 4.33
CA TRP A 196 -10.11 10.57 3.32
C TRP A 196 -8.83 9.83 2.91
N GLU A 197 -7.68 10.52 2.90
CA GLU A 197 -6.39 9.97 2.56
C GLU A 197 -5.89 9.01 3.64
N VAL A 198 -6.22 9.25 4.91
CA VAL A 198 -5.86 8.33 6.00
C VAL A 198 -6.77 7.11 5.96
N PHE A 199 -8.06 7.29 5.71
CA PHE A 199 -8.96 6.17 5.46
C PHE A 199 -8.47 5.32 4.28
N LEU A 200 -8.13 5.94 3.15
CA LEU A 200 -7.59 5.23 2.00
C LEU A 200 -6.30 4.47 2.36
N HIS A 201 -5.33 5.13 3.00
CA HIS A 201 -4.09 4.51 3.47
C HIS A 201 -4.36 3.27 4.34
N MET A 202 -5.20 3.42 5.37
CA MET A 202 -5.51 2.34 6.29
C MET A 202 -6.30 1.21 5.64
N ASN A 203 -7.22 1.55 4.73
CA ASN A 203 -7.98 0.58 3.97
C ASN A 203 -7.06 -0.24 3.05
N LEU A 204 -6.12 0.41 2.36
CA LEU A 204 -5.19 -0.23 1.42
C LEU A 204 -4.20 -1.19 2.08
N HIS A 205 -3.85 -1.00 3.36
CA HIS A 205 -3.12 -2.00 4.13
C HIS A 205 -3.85 -3.35 4.19
N ASN A 206 -5.19 -3.35 4.26
CA ASN A 206 -5.96 -4.60 4.25
C ASN A 206 -5.79 -5.40 2.94
N TYR A 207 -5.42 -4.71 1.85
CA TYR A 207 -5.14 -5.29 0.53
C TYR A 207 -3.64 -5.53 0.28
N GLY A 208 -2.81 -5.46 1.32
CA GLY A 208 -1.40 -5.83 1.24
C GLY A 208 -0.50 -4.75 0.63
N LEU A 209 -0.93 -3.48 0.64
CA LEU A 209 -0.05 -2.35 0.34
C LEU A 209 0.72 -1.93 1.58
N TRP A 210 2.01 -1.69 1.39
CA TRP A 210 2.93 -1.22 2.43
C TRP A 210 3.21 0.28 2.24
N HIS A 211 3.89 0.89 3.22
CA HIS A 211 4.25 2.30 3.13
C HIS A 211 5.15 2.58 1.93
N SER A 212 4.97 3.75 1.32
CA SER A 212 5.83 4.25 0.26
C SER A 212 6.96 5.14 0.80
N TRP A 213 8.09 5.11 0.09
CA TRP A 213 9.36 5.65 0.55
C TRP A 213 9.87 6.75 -0.38
N GLU A 214 10.62 7.69 0.17
CA GLU A 214 11.42 8.63 -0.61
C GLU A 214 12.80 8.78 0.06
N ASN A 215 13.88 8.67 -0.72
CA ASN A 215 15.26 8.79 -0.23
C ASN A 215 15.54 7.91 1.01
N GLY A 216 15.06 6.67 1.00
CA GLY A 216 15.24 5.73 2.11
C GLY A 216 14.46 6.08 3.38
N THR A 217 13.54 7.04 3.33
CA THR A 217 12.69 7.43 4.46
C THR A 217 11.25 6.96 4.23
N GLU A 218 10.74 6.17 5.18
CA GLU A 218 9.37 5.68 5.20
C GLU A 218 8.39 6.86 5.31
N PHE A 219 7.25 6.80 4.63
CA PHE A 219 6.24 7.87 4.54
C PHE A 219 6.70 9.17 3.87
N ALA A 220 7.95 9.28 3.43
CA ALA A 220 8.43 10.52 2.83
C ALA A 220 7.89 10.75 1.41
N ASP A 221 7.33 9.72 0.77
CA ASP A 221 6.72 9.86 -0.55
C ASP A 221 5.42 10.69 -0.48
N GLY A 222 5.50 11.96 -0.83
CA GLY A 222 4.33 12.86 -0.89
C GLY A 222 3.44 12.64 -2.12
N SER A 223 3.78 11.69 -3.00
CA SER A 223 3.05 11.44 -4.24
C SER A 223 1.92 10.42 -4.11
N THR A 224 1.78 9.72 -2.98
CA THR A 224 0.77 8.65 -2.78
C THR A 224 0.17 8.68 -1.37
N ALA A 225 -1.06 8.18 -1.21
CA ALA A 225 -1.68 7.92 0.08
C ALA A 225 -0.87 6.95 0.94
N MET A 226 -0.14 6.00 0.36
CA MET A 226 0.69 5.06 1.15
C MET A 226 1.99 5.68 1.67
N GLY A 227 2.31 6.90 1.22
CA GLY A 227 3.35 7.73 1.82
C GLY A 227 2.73 8.79 2.73
N GLY A 228 3.20 10.03 2.61
CA GLY A 228 2.68 11.19 3.35
C GLY A 228 1.72 12.06 2.54
N GLY A 229 1.41 11.65 1.31
CA GLY A 229 0.66 12.46 0.33
C GLY A 229 -0.86 12.41 0.51
N VAL A 230 -1.52 13.52 0.18
CA VAL A 230 -2.98 13.57 -0.05
C VAL A 230 -3.23 13.26 -1.53
N ALA A 231 -3.08 11.98 -1.89
CA ALA A 231 -3.05 11.52 -3.28
C ALA A 231 -3.59 10.10 -3.44
N CYS A 232 -3.91 9.69 -4.67
CA CYS A 232 -4.20 8.29 -4.96
C CYS A 232 -2.91 7.44 -4.94
N PRO A 233 -3.03 6.10 -4.91
CA PRO A 233 -1.88 5.22 -5.01
C PRO A 233 -1.03 5.51 -6.25
N ASN A 234 0.28 5.35 -6.14
CA ASN A 234 1.17 5.45 -7.30
C ASN A 234 1.04 4.23 -8.22
N ALA A 235 1.60 4.28 -9.43
CA ALA A 235 1.50 3.20 -10.41
C ALA A 235 1.93 1.81 -9.91
N ALA A 236 2.93 1.71 -9.03
CA ALA A 236 3.34 0.40 -8.51
C ALA A 236 2.30 -0.20 -7.55
N GLU A 237 1.67 0.65 -6.75
CA GLU A 237 0.59 0.29 -5.83
C GLU A 237 -0.70 -0.02 -6.57
N SER A 238 -1.15 0.89 -7.45
CA SER A 238 -2.38 0.73 -8.22
C SER A 238 -2.31 -0.44 -9.21
N SER A 239 -1.14 -0.70 -9.80
CA SER A 239 -0.91 -1.92 -10.60
C SER A 239 -1.07 -3.18 -9.75
N ARG A 240 -0.56 -3.21 -8.52
CA ARG A 240 -0.71 -4.37 -7.63
C ARG A 240 -2.18 -4.61 -7.28
N LEU A 241 -2.93 -3.53 -7.05
CA LEU A 241 -4.37 -3.59 -6.78
C LEU A 241 -5.21 -3.90 -8.04
N GLY A 242 -4.62 -3.97 -9.23
CA GLY A 242 -5.38 -4.13 -10.47
C GLY A 242 -6.25 -2.92 -10.84
N TRP A 243 -5.98 -1.75 -10.26
CA TRP A 243 -6.73 -0.51 -10.52
C TRP A 243 -6.30 0.17 -11.82
N THR A 244 -5.11 -0.16 -12.31
CA THR A 244 -4.52 0.42 -13.51
C THR A 244 -3.91 -0.65 -14.40
N THR A 245 -3.92 -0.41 -15.71
CA THR A 245 -3.23 -1.26 -16.70
C THR A 245 -2.07 -0.52 -17.35
N PRO A 246 -1.00 -1.24 -17.74
CA PRO A 246 0.14 -0.63 -18.39
C PRO A 246 -0.23 -0.12 -19.79
N VAL A 247 0.59 0.78 -20.34
CA VAL A 247 0.53 1.11 -21.77
C VAL A 247 0.78 -0.17 -22.58
N LEU A 248 0.16 -0.28 -23.75
CA LEU A 248 0.39 -1.39 -24.68
C LEU A 248 1.91 -1.59 -24.91
N ASN A 249 2.40 -2.81 -24.70
CA ASN A 249 3.82 -3.20 -24.74
C ASN A 249 4.70 -2.49 -23.69
N GLY A 250 4.08 -1.98 -22.63
CA GLY A 250 4.71 -1.25 -21.53
C GLY A 250 4.73 -2.04 -20.22
N GLU A 251 4.21 -3.26 -20.17
CA GLU A 251 4.11 -4.12 -18.99
C GLU A 251 5.43 -4.81 -18.61
N ALA A 252 6.36 -4.91 -19.59
CA ALA A 252 7.56 -5.73 -19.48
C ALA A 252 8.70 -5.18 -20.36
N ILE A 253 9.10 -3.93 -20.14
CA ILE A 253 10.20 -3.30 -20.91
C ILE A 253 11.54 -3.83 -20.39
N ASN A 254 12.29 -4.54 -21.22
CA ASN A 254 13.52 -5.23 -20.85
C ASN A 254 14.57 -5.18 -21.98
N SER A 255 15.65 -5.94 -21.86
CA SER A 255 16.73 -5.97 -22.84
C SER A 255 16.31 -6.40 -24.24
N ALA A 256 15.22 -7.16 -24.37
CA ALA A 256 14.69 -7.62 -25.66
C ALA A 256 13.87 -6.54 -26.37
N SER A 257 13.15 -5.69 -25.63
CA SER A 257 12.28 -4.64 -26.18
C SER A 257 12.94 -3.26 -26.27
N LEU A 258 13.99 -3.01 -25.49
CA LEU A 258 14.71 -1.74 -25.48
C LEU A 258 16.19 -1.98 -25.86
N LEU A 259 16.60 -1.72 -27.11
CA LEU A 259 18.01 -1.88 -27.52
C LEU A 259 18.88 -0.70 -27.02
N PRO A 260 20.19 -0.90 -26.77
CA PRO A 260 21.08 0.19 -26.37
C PRO A 260 21.13 1.31 -27.40
N GLY A 261 21.06 2.56 -26.97
CA GLY A 261 21.02 3.75 -27.81
C GLY A 261 19.73 3.95 -28.61
N ALA A 262 18.85 2.95 -28.66
CA ALA A 262 17.54 3.07 -29.30
C ALA A 262 16.55 3.78 -28.37
N VAL A 263 15.70 4.63 -28.96
CA VAL A 263 14.62 5.30 -28.25
C VAL A 263 13.30 4.61 -28.56
N VAL A 264 12.59 4.19 -27.50
CA VAL A 264 11.20 3.70 -27.61
C VAL A 264 10.28 4.74 -26.99
N THR A 265 9.14 4.98 -27.64
CA THR A 265 8.19 6.04 -27.25
C THR A 265 6.85 5.46 -26.87
N TYR A 266 6.32 5.92 -25.75
CA TYR A 266 5.01 5.55 -25.23
C TYR A 266 4.16 6.80 -25.01
N THR A 267 2.85 6.68 -25.17
CA THR A 267 1.90 7.70 -24.70
C THR A 267 1.32 7.22 -23.39
N VAL A 268 1.68 7.89 -22.28
CA VAL A 268 1.25 7.54 -20.93
C VAL A 268 0.13 8.49 -20.53
N ALA A 269 -1.02 7.93 -20.15
CA ALA A 269 -2.12 8.69 -19.57
C ALA A 269 -1.96 8.83 -18.05
N SER A 270 -2.49 9.89 -17.48
CA SER A 270 -2.60 10.01 -16.03
C SER A 270 -3.61 9.01 -15.50
N ALA A 271 -3.21 8.22 -14.50
CA ALA A 271 -4.06 7.25 -13.82
C ALA A 271 -5.34 7.86 -13.22
N ARG A 272 -5.36 9.18 -12.99
CA ARG A 272 -6.53 9.93 -12.51
C ARG A 272 -7.66 10.02 -13.53
N ILE A 273 -7.36 9.95 -14.83
CA ILE A 273 -8.36 10.11 -15.91
C ILE A 273 -8.81 8.75 -16.42
N SER A 274 -7.87 7.83 -16.54
CA SER A 274 -8.10 6.49 -17.02
C SER A 274 -7.19 5.54 -16.27
N GLY A 275 -7.75 4.44 -15.78
CA GLY A 275 -6.94 3.34 -15.26
C GLY A 275 -6.09 2.71 -16.37
N ASP A 276 -6.55 2.82 -17.61
CA ASP A 276 -5.92 2.17 -18.76
C ASP A 276 -4.76 2.96 -19.34
N GLY A 277 -3.66 2.24 -19.60
CA GLY A 277 -2.48 2.81 -20.25
C GLY A 277 -1.78 3.88 -19.41
N SER A 278 -1.76 3.70 -18.09
CA SER A 278 -1.38 4.75 -17.14
C SER A 278 0.04 4.63 -16.59
N PHE A 279 0.74 3.54 -16.89
CA PHE A 279 2.12 3.35 -16.48
C PHE A 279 2.94 2.51 -17.47
N LEU A 280 4.27 2.58 -17.30
CA LEU A 280 5.25 1.68 -17.89
C LEU A 280 5.96 0.92 -16.78
N ARG A 281 6.33 -0.32 -17.04
CA ARG A 281 7.10 -1.18 -16.14
C ARG A 281 8.38 -1.62 -16.83
N VAL A 282 9.51 -1.16 -16.30
CA VAL A 282 10.85 -1.52 -16.79
C VAL A 282 11.45 -2.58 -15.87
N MET A 283 11.85 -3.70 -16.47
CA MET A 283 12.62 -4.77 -15.86
C MET A 283 14.06 -4.66 -16.39
N PRO A 284 14.96 -3.97 -15.67
CA PRO A 284 16.33 -3.69 -16.12
C PRO A 284 17.23 -4.93 -16.00
N ASP A 285 16.84 -6.01 -16.69
CA ASP A 285 17.53 -7.30 -16.80
C ASP A 285 18.94 -7.22 -17.42
N TRP A 286 19.29 -6.06 -17.98
CA TRP A 286 20.61 -5.74 -18.48
C TRP A 286 21.60 -5.29 -17.40
N LEU A 287 21.15 -5.08 -16.16
CA LEU A 287 22.04 -4.74 -15.06
C LEU A 287 22.70 -6.02 -14.51
N PRO A 288 23.99 -5.97 -14.19
CA PRO A 288 24.74 -7.16 -13.75
C PRO A 288 24.21 -7.77 -12.45
N ASN A 289 23.54 -6.99 -11.60
CA ASN A 289 23.00 -7.43 -10.32
C ASN A 289 21.48 -7.66 -10.36
N TYR A 290 20.86 -7.73 -11.54
CA TYR A 290 19.43 -8.01 -11.63
C TYR A 290 19.14 -9.50 -11.37
N TYR A 291 20.01 -10.39 -11.87
CA TYR A 291 19.99 -11.82 -11.57
C TYR A 291 21.07 -12.20 -10.55
N GLU A 292 20.87 -13.28 -9.81
CA GLU A 292 21.88 -13.85 -8.90
C GLU A 292 23.04 -14.47 -9.68
N ASP A 293 22.71 -15.21 -10.74
CA ASP A 293 23.67 -15.70 -11.72
C ASP A 293 23.27 -15.15 -13.10
N PRO A 294 24.15 -14.39 -13.78
CA PRO A 294 23.87 -13.89 -15.13
C PRO A 294 23.67 -14.99 -16.18
N ASN A 295 24.01 -16.25 -15.89
CA ASN A 295 23.77 -17.40 -16.74
C ASN A 295 22.44 -18.13 -16.42
N GLU A 296 21.82 -17.84 -15.27
CA GLU A 296 20.54 -18.41 -14.85
C GLU A 296 19.47 -17.31 -14.79
N PHE A 297 18.85 -17.02 -15.94
CA PHE A 297 17.81 -16.00 -16.12
C PHE A 297 16.53 -16.16 -15.28
N PHE A 298 16.47 -17.16 -14.40
CA PHE A 298 15.32 -17.46 -13.55
C PHE A 298 15.51 -17.04 -12.09
N LEU A 299 16.74 -16.76 -11.64
CA LEU A 299 17.03 -16.40 -10.25
C LEU A 299 17.35 -14.90 -10.12
N LEU A 300 16.41 -14.14 -9.59
CA LEU A 300 16.55 -12.69 -9.34
C LEU A 300 17.39 -12.43 -8.10
N ASN A 301 18.23 -11.39 -8.13
CA ASN A 301 19.01 -10.98 -6.96
C ASN A 301 18.12 -10.37 -5.88
N THR A 302 17.94 -11.10 -4.78
CA THR A 302 17.09 -10.69 -3.65
C THR A 302 17.46 -9.34 -3.04
N ALA A 303 18.74 -9.01 -2.99
CA ALA A 303 19.23 -7.78 -2.41
C ALA A 303 19.14 -6.59 -3.38
N ALA A 304 19.36 -6.81 -4.67
CA ALA A 304 19.64 -5.73 -5.63
C ALA A 304 18.63 -5.57 -6.78
N ALA A 305 17.86 -6.61 -7.14
CA ALA A 305 16.96 -6.56 -8.29
C ALA A 305 15.79 -5.61 -8.05
N ARG A 306 15.61 -4.62 -8.92
CA ARG A 306 14.55 -3.62 -8.85
C ARG A 306 13.86 -3.45 -10.21
N ASN A 307 12.54 -3.39 -10.20
CA ASN A 307 11.73 -2.96 -11.34
C ASN A 307 11.41 -1.48 -11.20
N LEU A 308 11.20 -0.79 -12.32
CA LEU A 308 10.77 0.60 -12.33
C LEU A 308 9.33 0.72 -12.82
N TYR A 309 8.52 1.49 -12.10
CA TYR A 309 7.22 1.96 -12.55
C TYR A 309 7.33 3.43 -12.93
N ILE A 310 6.95 3.75 -14.17
CA ILE A 310 7.00 5.11 -14.71
C ILE A 310 5.57 5.54 -14.99
N GLU A 311 5.12 6.60 -14.33
CA GLU A 311 3.76 7.13 -14.49
C GLU A 311 3.80 8.62 -14.80
N PHE A 312 2.74 9.13 -15.41
CA PHE A 312 2.51 10.57 -15.50
C PHE A 312 1.49 11.02 -14.45
N ARG A 313 1.91 11.92 -13.56
CA ARG A 313 1.02 12.62 -12.63
C ARG A 313 0.63 13.95 -13.23
N ALA A 314 -0.60 14.06 -13.73
CA ALA A 314 -1.15 15.31 -14.25
C ALA A 314 -1.36 16.34 -13.14
N ALA A 315 -1.23 17.63 -13.47
CA ALA A 315 -1.69 18.70 -12.60
C ALA A 315 -3.23 18.69 -12.56
N GLY A 316 -3.84 18.81 -11.39
CA GLY A 316 -5.30 18.81 -11.31
C GLY A 316 -5.87 18.97 -9.91
N TYR A 317 -7.20 19.08 -9.86
CA TYR A 317 -8.01 19.26 -8.65
C TYR A 317 -8.72 17.96 -8.27
N TYR A 318 -8.52 17.48 -7.04
CA TYR A 318 -9.22 16.37 -6.39
C TYR A 318 -9.19 15.00 -7.13
N PRO A 319 -9.06 13.88 -6.39
CA PRO A 319 -8.68 13.83 -4.98
C PRO A 319 -7.20 14.21 -4.74
N GLU A 320 -6.41 14.25 -5.81
CA GLU A 320 -4.99 14.55 -5.82
C GLU A 320 -4.75 16.06 -5.81
N ALA A 321 -4.46 16.63 -4.65
CA ALA A 321 -3.85 17.96 -4.57
C ALA A 321 -2.32 17.80 -4.58
N LEU A 322 -1.80 17.06 -5.57
CA LEU A 322 -0.37 16.81 -5.69
C LEU A 322 0.35 18.15 -5.87
N GLY A 323 1.28 18.43 -4.95
CA GLY A 323 2.09 19.64 -5.02
C GLY A 323 2.96 19.68 -6.28
N GLU A 324 3.46 20.86 -6.62
CA GLU A 324 4.33 21.09 -7.79
C GLU A 324 5.59 20.22 -7.81
N ALA A 325 5.98 19.67 -6.66
CA ALA A 325 7.05 18.70 -6.55
C ALA A 325 6.75 17.40 -7.32
N TYR A 326 5.48 17.01 -7.47
CA TYR A 326 5.03 15.72 -8.00
C TYR A 326 4.14 15.81 -9.24
N ALA A 327 3.58 16.99 -9.56
CA ALA A 327 2.72 17.19 -10.72
C ALA A 327 2.89 18.62 -11.31
N PRO A 328 2.77 18.85 -12.64
CA PRO A 328 2.66 17.85 -13.70
C PRO A 328 4.03 17.23 -14.01
N LYS A 329 4.26 15.97 -13.64
CA LYS A 329 5.57 15.31 -13.77
C LYS A 329 5.44 13.83 -14.11
N ILE A 330 6.50 13.29 -14.69
CA ILE A 330 6.69 11.85 -14.82
C ILE A 330 7.40 11.40 -13.54
N ASN A 331 6.72 10.59 -12.74
CA ASN A 331 7.28 10.01 -11.54
C ASN A 331 7.82 8.63 -11.86
N VAL A 332 8.99 8.32 -11.31
CA VAL A 332 9.63 7.00 -11.43
C VAL A 332 9.75 6.40 -10.04
N TYR A 333 9.15 5.23 -9.86
CA TYR A 333 9.21 4.45 -8.64
C TYR A 333 10.05 3.21 -8.88
N GLU A 334 10.87 2.84 -7.91
CA GLU A 334 11.54 1.54 -7.87
C GLU A 334 10.83 0.61 -6.90
N VAL A 335 10.86 -0.69 -7.21
CA VAL A 335 10.21 -1.74 -6.40
C VAL A 335 11.08 -2.98 -6.40
N ASN A 336 11.12 -3.72 -5.28
CA ASN A 336 11.81 -5.03 -5.24
C ASN A 336 11.28 -5.98 -6.34
N ALA A 337 12.15 -6.39 -7.26
CA ALA A 337 11.76 -7.17 -8.44
C ALA A 337 11.25 -8.57 -8.08
N ILE A 338 11.76 -9.19 -7.01
CA ILE A 338 11.27 -10.52 -6.60
C ILE A 338 9.84 -10.44 -6.13
N MET A 339 9.55 -9.48 -5.26
CA MET A 339 8.20 -9.32 -4.72
C MET A 339 7.23 -8.79 -5.76
N ASP A 340 7.72 -8.09 -6.78
CA ASP A 340 6.94 -7.62 -7.92
C ASP A 340 6.64 -8.73 -8.94
N ASN A 341 7.65 -9.52 -9.32
CA ASN A 341 7.50 -10.61 -10.27
C ASN A 341 6.80 -11.83 -9.66
N GLY A 342 7.06 -12.11 -8.38
CA GLY A 342 6.43 -13.20 -7.62
C GLY A 342 4.94 -13.00 -7.34
N TYR A 343 4.43 -11.78 -7.51
CA TYR A 343 3.01 -11.48 -7.38
C TYR A 343 2.15 -12.05 -8.53
N LEU A 344 2.75 -12.30 -9.69
CA LEU A 344 2.05 -12.75 -10.91
C LEU A 344 2.11 -14.26 -11.17
N HIS A 345 2.75 -15.04 -10.30
CA HIS A 345 3.12 -16.42 -10.63
C HIS A 345 2.66 -17.43 -9.57
N TYR A 346 1.49 -18.04 -9.81
CA TYR A 346 1.32 -19.46 -9.50
C TYR A 346 2.03 -20.25 -10.62
N VAL A 347 3.25 -20.71 -10.37
CA VAL A 347 3.97 -21.61 -11.29
C VAL A 347 4.15 -22.95 -10.60
N PRO A 348 3.25 -23.93 -10.85
CA PRO A 348 3.53 -25.32 -10.49
C PRO A 348 4.83 -25.78 -11.17
N PRO A 349 5.75 -26.48 -10.46
CA PRO A 349 5.58 -27.13 -9.16
C PRO A 349 6.23 -26.38 -7.97
N ILE A 350 6.60 -25.10 -8.10
CA ILE A 350 7.58 -24.46 -7.20
C ILE A 350 6.95 -23.76 -5.97
N GLY A 351 5.64 -23.93 -5.74
CA GLY A 351 4.96 -23.46 -4.54
C GLY A 351 4.29 -22.08 -4.68
N ASN A 352 3.58 -21.67 -3.63
CA ASN A 352 2.70 -20.50 -3.61
C ASN A 352 3.42 -19.24 -3.10
N TRP A 353 4.23 -18.59 -3.96
CA TRP A 353 4.98 -17.38 -3.60
C TRP A 353 4.11 -16.14 -3.37
N ALA A 354 2.87 -16.14 -3.86
CA ALA A 354 1.94 -15.04 -3.62
C ALA A 354 1.63 -14.85 -2.12
N LEU A 355 1.67 -15.93 -1.33
CA LEU A 355 1.53 -15.85 0.14
C LEU A 355 2.81 -15.39 0.84
N GLU A 356 3.98 -15.65 0.27
CA GLU A 356 5.28 -15.40 0.91
C GLU A 356 5.57 -13.91 1.09
N TYR A 357 5.20 -13.10 0.09
CA TYR A 357 5.45 -11.65 0.11
C TYR A 357 4.25 -10.80 0.52
N SER A 358 3.17 -11.44 0.98
CA SER A 358 1.99 -10.72 1.46
C SER A 358 2.31 -9.88 2.71
N TYR A 359 3.23 -10.35 3.55
CA TYR A 359 3.62 -9.74 4.82
C TYR A 359 4.98 -9.04 4.79
N THR A 360 5.50 -8.73 3.59
CA THR A 360 6.81 -8.08 3.44
C THR A 360 6.69 -6.77 2.70
N ASP A 361 7.34 -5.73 3.22
CA ASP A 361 7.45 -4.46 2.54
C ASP A 361 8.25 -4.59 1.24
N ARG A 362 7.60 -4.23 0.12
CA ARG A 362 8.18 -4.21 -1.23
C ARG A 362 9.08 -3.01 -1.47
N LYS A 363 9.09 -2.07 -0.52
CA LYS A 363 9.82 -0.81 -0.53
C LYS A 363 9.65 -0.07 -1.84
N ILE A 364 8.40 0.29 -2.13
CA ILE A 364 8.08 1.16 -3.26
C ILE A 364 8.68 2.52 -2.95
N GLN A 365 9.62 2.97 -3.77
CA GLN A 365 10.34 4.22 -3.54
C GLN A 365 10.28 5.12 -4.77
N ILE A 366 9.86 6.37 -4.61
CA ILE A 366 10.01 7.38 -5.66
C ILE A 366 11.49 7.78 -5.79
N ILE A 367 12.07 7.63 -6.98
CA ILE A 367 13.49 7.90 -7.26
C ILE A 367 13.71 9.05 -8.24
N SER A 368 12.67 9.46 -8.98
CA SER A 368 12.77 10.59 -9.90
C SER A 368 11.43 11.25 -10.13
N LYS A 369 11.47 12.57 -10.36
CA LYS A 369 10.33 13.47 -10.56
C LYS A 369 10.67 14.36 -11.75
N ILE A 370 10.34 13.91 -12.96
CA ILE A 370 10.84 14.48 -14.22
C ILE A 370 9.81 15.46 -14.77
N PRO A 371 10.13 16.76 -14.91
CA PRO A 371 9.25 17.71 -15.58
C PRO A 371 8.91 17.27 -17.01
N THR A 372 7.74 17.69 -17.51
CA THR A 372 7.42 17.57 -18.94
C THR A 372 8.43 18.35 -19.79
N SER A 373 8.66 17.93 -21.03
CA SER A 373 9.64 18.54 -21.94
C SER A 373 11.07 18.59 -21.35
N SER A 374 11.44 17.56 -20.57
CA SER A 374 12.76 17.47 -19.93
C SER A 374 13.34 16.06 -20.01
N ARG A 375 14.59 15.89 -19.53
CA ARG A 375 15.34 14.64 -19.55
C ARG A 375 15.89 14.35 -18.16
N ALA A 376 15.81 13.10 -17.73
CA ALA A 376 16.52 12.61 -16.55
C ALA A 376 17.37 11.39 -16.90
N VAL A 377 18.54 11.31 -16.27
CA VAL A 377 19.44 10.15 -16.36
C VAL A 377 19.33 9.37 -15.06
N LEU A 378 18.84 8.14 -15.14
CA LEU A 378 18.78 7.19 -14.04
C LEU A 378 20.04 6.32 -14.13
N SER A 379 21.17 6.84 -13.61
CA SER A 379 22.48 6.21 -13.77
C SER A 379 22.57 4.81 -13.18
N SER A 380 21.94 4.57 -12.03
CA SER A 380 21.89 3.24 -11.41
C SER A 380 21.19 2.18 -12.28
N TYR A 381 20.44 2.62 -13.30
CA TYR A 381 19.63 1.77 -14.18
C TYR A 381 20.14 1.74 -15.62
N ASN A 382 21.23 2.46 -15.93
CA ASN A 382 21.68 2.70 -17.29
C ASN A 382 20.55 3.15 -18.24
N LEU A 383 19.64 4.00 -17.73
CA LEU A 383 18.42 4.40 -18.40
C LEU A 383 18.31 5.91 -18.47
N VAL A 384 17.86 6.43 -19.60
CA VAL A 384 17.47 7.82 -19.81
C VAL A 384 15.97 7.86 -20.06
N VAL A 385 15.28 8.73 -19.32
CA VAL A 385 13.85 8.96 -19.44
C VAL A 385 13.64 10.39 -19.92
N TYR A 386 12.87 10.55 -21.00
CA TYR A 386 12.51 11.85 -21.55
C TYR A 386 11.01 12.07 -21.37
N GLY A 387 10.66 13.19 -20.75
CA GLY A 387 9.31 13.71 -20.80
C GLY A 387 9.11 14.54 -22.04
N GLY A 388 8.17 14.16 -22.89
CA GLY A 388 7.70 14.96 -24.01
C GLY A 388 6.76 16.07 -23.58
N ALA A 389 6.18 16.75 -24.57
CA ALA A 389 5.13 17.73 -24.35
C ALA A 389 3.82 17.03 -23.94
N LEU A 390 2.99 17.74 -23.17
CA LEU A 390 1.64 17.30 -22.86
C LEU A 390 0.78 17.26 -24.12
N THR A 391 0.00 16.20 -24.25
CA THR A 391 -1.09 16.12 -25.21
C THR A 391 -2.39 16.25 -24.44
N GLY A 392 -3.05 17.41 -24.54
CA GLY A 392 -4.17 17.75 -23.65
C GLY A 392 -3.67 18.16 -22.25
N GLN A 393 -4.37 17.72 -21.20
CA GLN A 393 -4.01 18.01 -19.80
C GLN A 393 -3.53 16.77 -19.03
N ASP A 394 -3.57 15.60 -19.67
CA ASP A 394 -3.63 14.31 -18.98
C ASP A 394 -2.79 13.22 -19.63
N LYS A 395 -2.15 13.50 -20.77
CA LYS A 395 -1.27 12.55 -21.45
C LYS A 395 0.07 13.17 -21.75
N VAL A 396 1.13 12.36 -21.66
CA VAL A 396 2.48 12.76 -22.02
C VAL A 396 3.14 11.67 -22.85
N LYS A 397 3.98 12.08 -23.81
CA LYS A 397 4.90 11.13 -24.43
C LYS A 397 6.06 10.86 -23.47
N VAL A 398 6.30 9.60 -23.15
CA VAL A 398 7.47 9.15 -22.39
C VAL A 398 8.37 8.42 -23.35
N HIS A 399 9.63 8.86 -23.44
CA HIS A 399 10.63 8.18 -24.25
C HIS A 399 11.66 7.52 -23.33
N LEU A 400 12.06 6.31 -23.67
CA LEU A 400 13.03 5.52 -22.93
C LEU A 400 14.21 5.20 -23.84
N CYS A 401 15.43 5.32 -23.30
CA CYS A 401 16.65 4.86 -23.96
C CYS A 401 17.58 4.27 -22.92
N ARG A 402 18.02 3.02 -23.11
CA ARG A 402 19.09 2.44 -22.28
C ARG A 402 20.44 2.65 -22.94
N TYR A 403 21.50 2.65 -22.15
CA TYR A 403 22.89 2.72 -22.62
C TYR A 403 23.74 1.61 -21.97
N ILE A 404 24.93 1.37 -22.52
CA ILE A 404 25.87 0.39 -21.96
C ILE A 404 26.95 1.09 -21.13
N THR A 405 27.64 2.06 -21.74
CA THR A 405 28.83 2.68 -21.17
C THR A 405 28.52 4.05 -20.61
N ASN A 406 27.81 4.89 -21.37
CA ASN A 406 27.47 6.23 -20.92
C ASN A 406 26.19 6.76 -21.58
N ASN A 407 25.54 7.72 -20.91
CA ASN A 407 24.26 8.28 -21.35
C ASN A 407 24.33 9.08 -22.68
N GLY A 408 25.52 9.31 -23.25
CA GLY A 408 25.71 9.92 -24.55
C GLY A 408 25.40 8.99 -25.73
N GLU A 409 25.24 7.69 -25.49
CA GLU A 409 24.67 6.74 -26.45
C GLU A 409 23.20 7.03 -26.74
N CYS A 410 22.51 7.70 -25.80
CA CYS A 410 21.14 8.15 -25.96
C CYS A 410 21.10 9.59 -26.50
N PRO A 411 20.18 9.91 -27.43
CA PRO A 411 20.15 11.22 -28.06
C PRO A 411 19.87 12.35 -27.06
N ALA A 412 20.38 13.55 -27.33
CA ALA A 412 20.17 14.70 -26.44
C ALA A 412 18.68 15.07 -26.28
N SER A 413 17.88 14.84 -27.32
CA SER A 413 16.42 14.96 -27.34
C SER A 413 15.80 13.79 -28.13
N PRO A 414 14.60 13.31 -27.75
CA PRO A 414 13.86 12.39 -28.60
C PRO A 414 13.45 13.11 -29.89
N GLN A 415 13.59 12.45 -31.05
CA GLN A 415 13.17 12.99 -32.36
C GLN A 415 11.65 12.92 -32.53
#